data_AF-A0A935D2B3-F1
#
_entry.id   AF-A0A935D2B3-F1
#
_cell.length_a   1.000
_cell.length_b   1.000
_cell.length_c   1.000
_cell.angle_alpha   90.00
_cell.angle_beta   90.00
_cell.angle_gamma   90.00
#
_symmetry.space_group_name_H-M   'P 1'
#
loop_
_entity.id
_entity.type
_entity.pdbx_description
1 polymer ?
#
loop_
_entity_poly.entity_id
_entity_poly.type
_entity_poly.pdbx_seq_one_letter_code
_entity_poly.pdbx_strand_id
1 'polypeptide(L)'
;MEDQAASKAVTGAALSLLVWSAGTAVALAAWFSVAGMTWKSLVAGTCSLFGVVASFMLWRSPSRGSVVVGILVMLGSLARIGGPADWTWVSFALVALTFVLLMPLVHAAMTLRG
;
A
#
# COMPACT_ATOMS: atom_id res chain seq x y z
N MET A 1 -28.69 -0.44 3.29
CA MET A 1 -27.68 0.10 4.25
C MET A 1 -26.34 -0.61 4.13
N GLU A 2 -26.32 -1.93 3.98
CA GLU A 2 -25.08 -2.72 3.80
C GLU A 2 -24.29 -2.33 2.54
N ASP A 3 -24.95 -2.09 1.41
CA ASP A 3 -24.28 -1.68 0.15
C ASP A 3 -23.56 -0.33 0.25
N GLN A 4 -24.12 0.60 1.03
CA GLN A 4 -23.54 1.92 1.22
C GLN A 4 -22.33 1.88 2.16
N ALA A 5 -22.33 0.98 3.15
CA ALA A 5 -21.19 0.75 4.03
C ALA A 5 -20.04 0.05 3.28
N ALA A 6 -20.35 -0.98 2.48
CA ALA A 6 -19.38 -1.67 1.65
C ALA A 6 -18.73 -0.74 0.61
N SER A 7 -19.52 0.10 -0.06
CA SER A 7 -19.01 1.09 -1.03
C SER A 7 -18.05 2.11 -0.39
N LYS A 8 -18.37 2.61 0.81
CA LYS A 8 -17.48 3.52 1.56
C LYS A 8 -16.18 2.82 1.98
N ALA A 9 -16.25 1.57 2.42
CA ALA A 9 -15.07 0.79 2.80
C ALA A 9 -14.14 0.54 1.61
N VAL A 10 -14.69 0.17 0.45
CA VAL A 10 -13.94 0.00 -0.81
C VAL A 10 -13.25 1.31 -1.23
N THR A 11 -13.98 2.42 -1.18
CA THR A 11 -13.46 3.74 -1.54
C THR A 11 -12.30 4.12 -0.62
N GLY A 12 -12.44 3.89 0.69
CA GLY A 12 -11.39 4.09 1.68
C GLY A 12 -10.15 3.25 1.38
N ALA A 13 -10.32 1.95 1.13
CA ALA A 13 -9.21 1.04 0.83
C ALA A 13 -8.45 1.44 -0.44
N ALA A 14 -9.17 1.81 -1.51
CA ALA A 14 -8.55 2.26 -2.74
C ALA A 14 -7.80 3.59 -2.58
N LEU A 15 -8.40 4.57 -1.87
CA LEU A 15 -7.72 5.83 -1.57
C LEU A 15 -6.44 5.59 -0.77
N SER A 16 -6.45 4.67 0.20
CA SER A 16 -5.26 4.35 0.97
C SER A 16 -4.15 3.73 0.13
N LEU A 17 -4.49 2.83 -0.80
CA LEU A 17 -3.53 2.28 -1.76
C LEU A 17 -2.96 3.34 -2.70
N LEU A 18 -3.80 4.26 -3.19
CA LEU A 18 -3.37 5.40 -4.02
C LEU A 18 -2.44 6.34 -3.26
N VAL A 19 -2.80 6.74 -2.04
CA VAL A 19 -1.97 7.60 -1.19
C VAL A 19 -0.64 6.93 -0.89
N TRP A 20 -0.66 5.65 -0.52
CA TRP A 20 0.53 4.88 -0.26
C TRP A 20 1.44 4.77 -1.51
N SER A 21 0.84 4.51 -2.67
CA SER A 21 1.58 4.39 -3.93
C SER A 21 2.19 5.73 -4.36
N ALA A 22 1.42 6.83 -4.29
CA ALA A 22 1.88 8.18 -4.60
C ALA A 22 3.02 8.61 -3.66
N GLY A 23 2.87 8.36 -2.35
CA GLY A 23 3.92 8.63 -1.37
C GLY A 23 5.20 7.83 -1.66
N THR A 24 5.06 6.57 -2.08
CA THR A 24 6.19 5.73 -2.48
C THR A 24 6.86 6.24 -3.76
N ALA A 25 6.09 6.71 -4.75
CA ALA A 25 6.62 7.29 -5.98
C ALA A 25 7.41 8.58 -5.72
N VAL A 26 6.91 9.46 -4.85
CA VAL A 26 7.62 10.68 -4.43
C VAL A 26 8.90 10.32 -3.68
N ALA A 27 8.84 9.36 -2.76
CA ALA A 27 10.01 8.88 -2.03
C ALA A 27 11.07 8.28 -2.97
N LEU A 28 10.66 7.55 -4.00
CA LEU A 28 11.56 7.02 -5.02
C LEU A 28 12.22 8.13 -5.84
N ALA A 29 11.45 9.13 -6.30
CA ALA A 29 12.00 10.27 -7.04
C ALA A 29 13.04 11.03 -6.20
N ALA A 30 12.75 11.25 -4.92
CA ALA A 30 13.69 11.85 -3.98
C ALA A 30 14.90 10.95 -3.69
N TRP A 31 14.75 9.63 -3.68
CA TRP A 31 15.85 8.70 -3.45
C TRP A 31 16.80 8.59 -4.66
N PHE A 32 16.24 8.55 -5.87
CA PHE A 32 17.01 8.48 -7.11
C PHE A 32 17.87 9.73 -7.34
N SER A 33 17.48 10.89 -6.80
CA SER A 33 18.27 12.12 -6.93
C SER A 33 19.55 12.13 -6.09
N VAL A 34 19.68 11.25 -5.09
CA VAL A 34 20.82 11.21 -4.15
C VAL A 34 21.59 9.90 -4.15
N ALA A 35 20.92 8.75 -4.25
CA ALA A 35 21.52 7.44 -3.97
C ALA A 35 21.50 6.46 -5.16
N GLY A 36 20.88 6.84 -6.28
CA GLY A 36 20.79 5.99 -7.48
C GLY A 36 19.91 4.75 -7.32
N MET A 37 20.00 3.83 -8.28
CA MET A 37 19.16 2.64 -8.33
C MET A 37 19.74 1.49 -7.49
N THR A 38 18.98 1.04 -6.50
CA THR A 38 19.32 -0.09 -5.63
C THR A 38 18.20 -1.13 -5.65
N TRP A 39 18.48 -2.33 -5.14
CA TRP A 39 17.45 -3.36 -4.91
C TRP A 39 16.26 -2.83 -4.09
N LYS A 40 16.51 -2.00 -3.07
CA LYS A 40 15.45 -1.39 -2.24
C LYS A 40 14.55 -0.47 -3.09
N SER A 41 15.14 0.26 -4.04
CA SER A 41 14.43 1.10 -5.01
C SER A 41 13.57 0.26 -5.96
N LEU A 42 14.08 -0.90 -6.42
CA LEU A 42 13.32 -1.83 -7.27
C LEU A 42 12.09 -2.38 -6.54
N VAL A 43 12.25 -2.87 -5.31
CA VAL A 43 11.14 -3.39 -4.49
C VAL A 43 10.09 -2.30 -4.24
N ALA A 44 10.53 -1.10 -3.86
CA ALA A 44 9.62 0.04 -3.67
C ALA A 44 8.89 0.42 -4.96
N GLY A 45 9.58 0.41 -6.11
CA GLY A 45 8.99 0.68 -7.41
C GLY A 45 7.93 -0.35 -7.79
N THR A 46 8.24 -1.64 -7.66
CA THR A 46 7.28 -2.72 -7.94
C THR A 46 6.07 -2.65 -7.02
N CYS A 47 6.27 -2.45 -5.72
CA CYS A 47 5.15 -2.35 -4.79
C CYS A 47 4.31 -1.10 -5.06
N SER A 48 4.93 0.04 -5.37
CA SER A 48 4.20 1.27 -5.76
C SER A 48 3.30 1.01 -6.98
N LEU A 49 3.83 0.39 -8.03
CA LEU A 49 3.06 0.02 -9.23
C LEU A 49 1.91 -0.93 -8.89
N PHE A 50 2.18 -2.00 -8.14
CA PHE A 50 1.15 -2.93 -7.71
C PHE A 50 0.10 -2.27 -6.80
N GLY A 51 0.47 -1.25 -6.02
CA GLY A 51 -0.45 -0.46 -5.22
C GLY A 51 -1.44 0.32 -6.07
N VAL A 52 -0.98 0.93 -7.18
CA VAL A 52 -1.87 1.57 -8.18
C VAL A 52 -2.81 0.55 -8.80
N VAL A 53 -2.27 -0.59 -9.24
CA VAL A 53 -3.06 -1.65 -9.88
C VAL A 53 -4.11 -2.20 -8.91
N ALA A 54 -3.74 -2.49 -7.67
CA ALA A 54 -4.66 -2.96 -6.64
C ALA A 54 -5.75 -1.92 -6.34
N SER A 55 -5.40 -0.62 -6.29
CA SER A 55 -6.38 0.45 -6.14
C SER A 55 -7.35 0.50 -7.32
N PHE A 56 -6.84 0.38 -8.54
CA PHE A 56 -7.65 0.40 -9.74
C PHE A 56 -8.58 -0.82 -9.81
N MET A 57 -8.06 -2.01 -9.47
CA MET A 57 -8.86 -3.23 -9.37
C MET A 57 -9.97 -3.09 -8.32
N LEU A 58 -9.69 -2.49 -7.18
CA LEU A 58 -10.68 -2.21 -6.14
C LEU A 58 -11.80 -1.27 -6.62
N TRP A 59 -11.46 -0.26 -7.42
CA TRP A 59 -12.45 0.63 -8.03
C TRP A 59 -13.29 -0.07 -9.10
N ARG A 60 -12.67 -0.90 -9.94
CA ARG A 60 -13.33 -1.51 -11.10
C ARG A 60 -14.11 -2.78 -10.74
N SER A 61 -13.61 -3.55 -9.78
CA SER A 61 -14.22 -4.79 -9.30
C SER A 61 -13.87 -5.00 -7.82
N PRO A 62 -14.67 -4.43 -6.90
CA PRO A 62 -14.46 -4.59 -5.47
C PRO A 62 -14.74 -6.03 -5.06
N SER A 63 -13.68 -6.82 -4.93
CA SER A 63 -13.71 -8.19 -4.45
C SER A 63 -12.80 -8.35 -3.24
N ARG A 64 -13.10 -9.33 -2.39
CA ARG A 64 -12.25 -9.69 -1.25
C ARG A 64 -10.83 -10.06 -1.70
N GLY A 65 -10.70 -10.70 -2.86
CA GLY A 65 -9.41 -11.01 -3.47
C GLY A 65 -8.59 -9.76 -3.82
N SER A 66 -9.22 -8.75 -4.43
CA SER A 66 -8.58 -7.47 -4.76
C SER A 66 -8.06 -6.75 -3.50
N VAL A 67 -8.82 -6.79 -2.40
CA VAL A 67 -8.38 -6.22 -1.12
C VAL A 67 -7.19 -6.98 -0.53
N VAL A 68 -7.24 -8.32 -0.53
CA VAL A 68 -6.13 -9.15 -0.02
C VAL A 68 -4.85 -8.90 -0.81
N VAL A 69 -4.93 -8.76 -2.13
CA VAL A 69 -3.77 -8.38 -2.96
C VAL A 69 -3.21 -7.02 -2.52
N GLY A 70 -4.05 -6.01 -2.27
CA GLY A 70 -3.62 -4.72 -1.75
C GLY A 70 -2.88 -4.81 -0.41
N ILE A 71 -3.38 -5.65 0.51
CA ILE A 71 -2.72 -5.92 1.80
C ILE A 71 -1.35 -6.58 1.58
N LEU A 72 -1.27 -7.61 0.73
CA LEU A 72 -0.01 -8.30 0.44
C LEU A 72 1.02 -7.37 -0.20
N VAL A 73 0.60 -6.43 -1.06
CA VAL A 73 1.49 -5.43 -1.67
C VAL A 73 2.07 -4.49 -0.61
N MET A 74 1.23 -3.97 0.29
CA MET A 74 1.68 -3.08 1.36
C MET A 74 2.61 -3.80 2.34
N LEU A 75 2.30 -5.03 2.73
CA LEU A 75 3.17 -5.85 3.59
C LEU A 75 4.48 -6.22 2.89
N GLY A 76 4.42 -6.62 1.62
CA GLY A 76 5.61 -6.92 0.81
C GLY A 76 6.53 -5.71 0.68
N SER A 77 5.99 -4.49 0.66
CA SER A 77 6.79 -3.27 0.62
C SER A 77 7.70 -3.09 1.84
N LEU A 78 7.39 -3.72 2.97
CA LEU A 78 8.22 -3.68 4.18
C LEU A 78 9.53 -4.47 4.00
N ALA A 79 9.60 -5.40 3.04
CA ALA A 79 10.82 -6.16 2.75
C ALA A 79 12.00 -5.26 2.36
N ARG A 80 11.76 -4.03 1.89
CA ARG A 80 12.83 -3.07 1.55
C ARG A 80 13.55 -2.49 2.77
N ILE A 81 12.96 -2.56 3.95
CA ILE A 81 13.47 -1.93 5.18
C ILE A 81 14.69 -2.70 5.72
N GLY A 82 14.77 -4.01 5.45
CA GLY A 82 15.87 -4.85 5.93
C GLY A 82 15.74 -5.22 7.41
N GLY A 83 16.82 -5.74 8.00
CA GLY A 83 16.82 -6.18 9.39
C GLY A 83 16.72 -5.02 10.40
N PRO A 84 16.29 -5.27 11.65
CA PRO A 84 16.11 -4.23 12.67
C PRO A 84 17.34 -3.34 12.91
N ALA A 85 18.54 -3.86 12.66
CA ALA A 85 19.79 -3.12 12.79
C ALA A 85 19.94 -1.96 11.78
N ASP A 86 19.25 -2.01 10.65
CA ASP A 86 19.31 -0.98 9.59
C ASP A 86 18.16 0.03 9.68
N TRP A 87 17.36 -0.05 10.75
CA TRP A 87 16.16 0.78 10.87
C TRP A 87 16.54 2.21 11.25
N THR A 88 16.18 3.14 10.38
CA THR A 88 16.26 4.57 10.66
C THR A 88 14.90 5.09 11.13
N TRP A 89 14.85 6.32 11.65
CA TRP A 89 13.58 7.00 11.93
C TRP A 89 12.62 7.03 10.73
N VAL A 90 13.16 7.09 9.51
CA VAL A 90 12.38 7.03 8.27
C VAL A 90 11.76 5.64 8.07
N SER A 91 12.48 4.58 8.40
CA SER A 91 11.96 3.21 8.39
C SER A 91 10.77 3.07 9.34
N PHE A 92 10.88 3.60 10.56
CA PHE A 92 9.77 3.60 11.53
C PHE A 92 8.55 4.36 11.03
N ALA A 93 8.75 5.57 10.49
CA ALA A 93 7.66 6.39 9.95
C ALA A 93 6.93 5.68 8.79
N LEU A 94 7.68 5.03 7.89
CA LEU A 94 7.12 4.27 6.77
C LEU A 94 6.35 3.04 7.23
N VAL A 95 6.86 2.30 8.23
CA VAL A 95 6.15 1.16 8.84
C VAL A 95 4.84 1.63 9.45
N ALA A 96 4.87 2.69 10.27
CA ALA A 96 3.68 3.24 10.91
C ALA A 96 2.64 3.70 9.87
N LEU A 97 3.08 4.42 8.82
CA LEU A 97 2.21 4.83 7.72
C LEU A 97 1.57 3.63 7.01
N THR A 98 2.35 2.58 6.77
CA THR A 98 1.85 1.34 6.15
C THR A 98 0.76 0.70 7.01
N PHE A 99 0.95 0.63 8.33
CA PHE A 99 -0.07 0.08 9.24
C PHE A 99 -1.34 0.94 9.32
N VAL A 100 -1.22 2.26 9.36
CA VAL A 100 -2.37 3.18 9.35
C VAL A 100 -3.18 3.02 8.06
N LEU A 101 -2.50 2.94 6.91
CA LEU A 101 -3.14 2.80 5.61
C LEU A 101 -3.67 1.38 5.36
N LEU A 102 -3.20 0.38 6.10
CA LEU A 102 -3.76 -0.98 6.09
C LEU A 102 -5.13 -1.07 6.80
N MET A 103 -5.43 -0.20 7.77
CA MET A 103 -6.72 -0.24 8.49
C MET A 103 -7.95 -0.21 7.56
N PRO A 104 -8.07 0.72 6.60
CA PRO A 104 -9.20 0.74 5.66
C PRO A 104 -9.23 -0.46 4.71
N LEU A 105 -8.07 -1.02 4.33
CA LEU A 105 -8.00 -2.27 3.57
C LEU A 105 -8.54 -3.45 4.37
N VAL A 106 -8.12 -3.60 5.61
CA VAL A 106 -8.61 -4.66 6.50
C VAL A 106 -10.12 -4.49 6.74
N HIS A 107 -10.58 -3.26 6.95
CA HIS A 107 -12.00 -2.96 7.08
C HIS A 107 -12.79 -3.33 5.81
N ALA A 108 -12.26 -3.05 4.62
CA ALA A 108 -12.85 -3.48 3.35
C ALA A 108 -12.86 -5.01 3.21
N ALA A 109 -11.82 -5.73 3.65
CA ALA A 109 -11.75 -7.19 3.58
C ALA A 109 -12.77 -7.88 4.49
N MET A 110 -13.15 -7.23 5.60
CA MET A 110 -14.16 -7.72 6.54
C MET A 110 -15.59 -7.38 6.11
N THR A 111 -15.78 -6.23 5.46
CA THR A 111 -17.10 -5.76 5.02
C THR A 111 -17.51 -6.37 3.68
N LEU A 112 -16.57 -6.64 2.78
CA LEU A 112 -16.83 -7.37 1.55
C LEU A 112 -17.02 -8.86 1.87
N ARG A 113 -18.29 -9.29 1.87
CA ARG A 113 -18.63 -10.72 1.78
C ARG A 113 -18.42 -11.16 0.33
N GLY A 114 -17.42 -12.00 0.12
CA GLY A 114 -17.37 -12.88 -1.05
C GLY A 114 -18.30 -14.05 -0.82
#